data_AF-A0ABC8EVG3-F1
#
_entry.id   AF-A0ABC8EVG3-F1
#
_cell.length_a   1.000
_cell.length_b   1.000
_cell.length_c   1.000
_cell.angle_alpha   90.00
_cell.angle_beta   90.00
_cell.angle_gamma   90.00
#
_symmetry.space_group_name_H-M   'P 1'
#
loop_
_entity.id
_entity.type
_entity.pdbx_description
1 polymer ?
#
loop_
_entity_poly.entity_id
_entity_poly.type
_entity_poly.pdbx_seq_one_letter_code
_entity_poly.pdbx_strand_id
1 'polypeptide(L)'
;MLNHANRGDQRVDDVRPVEIRMPSVRGKALIRLRLGKHDLELKEVHKRIKRAFRAQAMIHHPDKGGNNAVFRNVVHAYEELISWAESPSFITRRGFPDKWFYDGNRNRWVQPTPEPKG
;
A
#
# COMPACT_ATOMS: atom_id res chain seq x y z
N MET A 1 -43.39 22.61 11.97
CA MET A 1 -42.33 22.69 12.99
C MET A 1 -41.00 22.44 12.31
N LEU A 2 -40.18 23.48 12.14
CA LEU A 2 -38.81 23.34 11.60
C LEU A 2 -37.87 23.18 12.80
N ASN A 3 -37.26 22.00 12.92
CA ASN A 3 -36.30 21.71 13.98
C ASN A 3 -35.04 22.54 13.77
N HIS A 4 -34.72 23.39 14.74
CA HIS A 4 -33.47 24.14 14.78
C HIS A 4 -32.34 23.15 15.08
N ALA A 5 -31.46 22.91 14.11
CA ALA A 5 -30.26 22.13 14.33
C ALA A 5 -29.30 22.95 15.19
N ASN A 6 -29.15 22.53 16.44
CA ASN A 6 -28.16 23.03 17.38
C ASN A 6 -26.77 22.89 16.75
N ARG A 7 -26.20 24.00 16.25
CA ARG A 7 -24.84 24.04 15.71
C ARG A 7 -23.92 24.16 16.92
N GLY A 8 -23.70 23.02 17.58
CA GLY A 8 -22.73 22.88 18.65
C GLY A 8 -21.38 23.42 18.16
N ASP A 9 -20.78 24.24 19.02
CA ASP A 9 -19.47 24.88 18.91
C ASP A 9 -18.36 23.85 18.64
N GLN A 10 -18.25 23.40 17.40
CA GLN A 10 -17.11 22.65 16.92
C GLN A 10 -16.06 23.67 16.51
N ARG A 11 -14.98 23.73 17.28
CA ARG A 11 -13.74 24.41 16.92
C ARG A 11 -13.48 24.14 15.45
N VAL A 12 -13.35 25.20 14.65
CA VAL A 12 -12.97 25.10 13.24
C VAL A 12 -11.48 24.78 13.22
N ASP A 13 -11.14 23.58 13.65
CA ASP A 13 -9.83 23.03 13.36
C ASP A 13 -9.74 22.91 11.83
N ASP A 14 -8.62 23.34 11.26
CA ASP A 14 -8.35 23.27 9.83
C ASP A 14 -8.33 21.78 9.43
N VAL A 15 -9.50 21.24 9.05
CA VAL A 15 -9.66 19.82 8.73
C VAL A 15 -8.97 19.56 7.40
N ARG A 16 -7.70 19.19 7.46
CA ARG A 16 -6.93 18.81 6.28
C ARG A 16 -7.18 17.33 5.96
N PRO A 17 -7.55 16.98 4.72
CA PRO A 17 -7.69 15.60 4.34
C PRO A 17 -6.36 14.89 4.48
N VAL A 18 -6.36 13.74 5.16
CA VAL A 18 -5.16 12.92 5.33
C VAL A 18 -4.81 12.33 3.98
N GLU A 19 -3.56 12.54 3.56
CA GLU A 19 -3.04 12.01 2.31
C GLU A 19 -2.14 10.80 2.59
N ILE A 20 -2.64 9.60 2.28
CA ILE A 20 -1.88 8.35 2.40
C ILE A 20 -1.36 7.98 1.02
N ARG A 21 -0.04 7.94 0.89
CA ARG A 21 0.64 7.53 -0.35
C ARG A 21 1.08 6.07 -0.22
N MET A 22 0.53 5.19 -1.06
CA MET A 22 0.88 3.76 -1.03
C MET A 22 1.58 3.33 -2.31
N PRO A 23 2.65 2.52 -2.24
CA PRO A 23 3.24 1.87 -3.42
C PRO A 23 2.19 1.10 -4.23
N SER A 24 2.10 1.37 -5.53
CA SER A 24 1.15 0.71 -6.44
C SER A 24 1.66 -0.65 -6.91
N VAL A 25 1.92 -1.56 -5.97
CA VAL A 25 2.39 -2.92 -6.24
C VAL A 25 1.31 -3.94 -5.91
N ARG A 26 1.30 -5.09 -6.61
CA ARG A 26 0.35 -6.15 -6.27
C ARG A 26 0.73 -6.79 -4.94
N GLY A 27 -0.22 -6.90 -4.02
CA GLY A 27 0.01 -7.49 -2.69
C GLY A 27 0.57 -8.91 -2.75
N LYS A 28 0.25 -9.69 -3.78
CA LYS A 28 0.81 -11.03 -3.98
C LYS A 28 2.32 -11.03 -4.20
N ALA A 29 2.86 -10.04 -4.89
CA ALA A 29 4.31 -9.93 -5.13
C ALA A 29 5.05 -9.63 -3.81
N LEU A 30 4.51 -8.72 -3.00
CA LEU A 30 5.01 -8.42 -1.65
C LEU A 30 5.00 -9.66 -0.75
N ILE A 31 3.89 -10.40 -0.71
CA ILE A 31 3.76 -11.61 0.12
C ILE A 31 4.78 -12.67 -0.27
N ARG A 32 4.97 -12.92 -1.57
CA ARG A 32 5.91 -13.92 -2.09
C ARG A 32 7.36 -13.61 -1.75
N LEU A 33 7.71 -12.33 -1.68
CA LEU A 33 9.05 -11.87 -1.28
C LEU A 33 9.15 -11.54 0.21
N ARG A 34 8.06 -11.70 0.97
CA ARG A 34 7.95 -11.34 2.39
C ARG A 34 8.37 -9.89 2.67
N LEU A 35 7.94 -8.98 1.80
CA LEU A 35 8.18 -7.54 1.92
C LEU A 35 6.92 -6.84 2.44
N GLY A 36 7.11 -5.84 3.29
CA GLY A 36 6.06 -4.91 3.68
C GLY A 36 5.99 -3.69 2.75
N LYS A 37 4.92 -2.91 2.84
CA LYS A 37 4.80 -1.64 2.09
C LYS A 37 5.89 -0.63 2.48
N HIS A 38 6.23 -0.56 3.77
CA HIS A 38 7.30 0.30 4.26
C HIS A 38 8.67 -0.05 3.67
N ASP A 39 8.93 -1.31 3.31
CA ASP A 39 10.19 -1.69 2.67
C ASP A 39 10.39 -1.03 1.30
N LEU A 40 9.29 -0.62 0.65
CA LEU A 40 9.29 0.06 -0.64
C LEU A 40 9.40 1.58 -0.53
N GLU A 41 9.16 2.13 0.66
CA GLU A 41 9.25 3.58 0.95
C GLU A 41 10.66 3.99 1.38
N LEU A 42 11.50 3.02 1.74
CA LEU A 42 12.86 3.24 2.22
C LEU A 42 13.85 3.50 1.09
N LYS A 43 14.93 4.24 1.43
CA LYS A 43 16.10 4.36 0.55
C LYS A 43 16.64 2.96 0.22
N GLU A 44 17.17 2.79 -0.99
CA GLU A 44 17.73 1.51 -1.48
C GLU A 44 16.71 0.37 -1.75
N VAL A 45 15.50 0.71 -2.21
CA VAL A 45 14.43 -0.26 -2.52
C VAL A 45 14.91 -1.43 -3.41
N HIS A 46 15.73 -1.14 -4.43
CA HIS A 46 16.33 -2.15 -5.31
C HIS A 46 17.17 -3.19 -4.55
N LYS A 47 17.97 -2.74 -3.58
CA LYS A 47 18.81 -3.65 -2.78
C LYS A 47 17.95 -4.51 -1.86
N ARG A 48 16.88 -3.96 -1.28
CA ARG A 48 15.93 -4.70 -0.45
C ARG A 48 15.20 -5.79 -1.24
N ILE A 49 14.67 -5.44 -2.42
CA ILE A 49 14.00 -6.40 -3.31
C ILE A 49 14.97 -7.54 -3.69
N LYS A 50 16.20 -7.22 -4.11
CA LYS A 50 17.22 -8.23 -4.45
C LYS A 50 17.58 -9.12 -3.26
N ARG A 51 17.70 -8.56 -2.06
CA ARG A 51 18.00 -9.34 -0.84
C ARG A 51 16.85 -10.30 -0.51
N ALA A 52 15.62 -9.82 -0.54
CA ALA A 52 14.42 -10.62 -0.29
C ALA A 52 14.28 -11.75 -1.31
N PHE A 53 14.51 -11.45 -2.60
CA PHE A 53 14.51 -12.45 -3.66
C PHE A 53 15.56 -13.53 -3.42
N ARG A 54 16.81 -13.17 -3.15
CA ARG A 54 17.88 -14.15 -2.88
C ARG A 54 17.51 -15.08 -1.71
N ALA A 55 16.95 -14.54 -0.64
CA ALA A 55 16.50 -15.33 0.50
C ALA A 55 15.41 -16.34 0.11
N GLN A 56 14.38 -15.91 -0.62
CA GLN A 56 13.30 -16.81 -1.07
C GLN A 56 13.76 -17.81 -2.14
N ALA A 57 14.61 -17.37 -3.06
CA ALA A 57 15.21 -18.21 -4.09
C ALA A 57 16.04 -19.35 -3.47
N MET A 58 16.81 -19.06 -2.41
CA MET A 58 17.57 -20.08 -1.70
C MET A 58 16.68 -21.12 -1.00
N ILE A 59 15.52 -20.72 -0.49
CA ILE A 59 14.57 -21.61 0.20
C ILE A 59 13.83 -22.50 -0.81
N HIS A 60 13.39 -21.92 -1.92
CA HIS A 60 12.53 -22.61 -2.89
C HIS A 60 13.28 -23.15 -4.10
N HIS A 61 14.61 -23.12 -4.12
CA HIS A 61 15.41 -23.55 -5.25
C HIS A 61 15.13 -25.03 -5.62
N PRO A 62 14.80 -25.35 -6.87
CA PRO A 62 14.50 -26.74 -7.27
C PRO A 62 15.67 -27.69 -6.99
N ASP A 63 16.91 -27.26 -7.23
CA ASP A 63 18.11 -28.08 -6.99
C ASP A 63 18.36 -28.39 -5.49
N LYS A 64 17.67 -27.70 -4.58
CA LYS A 64 17.71 -27.96 -3.12
C LYS A 64 16.48 -28.72 -2.62
N GLY A 65 15.71 -29.33 -3.52
CA GLY A 65 14.44 -30.00 -3.20
C GLY A 65 13.27 -29.02 -3.03
N GLY A 66 13.41 -27.78 -3.48
CA GLY A 66 12.34 -26.78 -3.46
C GLY A 66 11.28 -27.01 -4.54
N ASN A 67 10.11 -26.40 -4.34
CA ASN A 67 9.01 -26.51 -5.30
C ASN A 67 9.21 -25.54 -6.48
N ASN A 68 9.34 -26.10 -7.69
CA ASN A 68 9.55 -25.34 -8.94
C ASN A 68 8.44 -24.31 -9.21
N ALA A 69 7.17 -24.66 -8.98
CA ALA A 69 6.05 -23.73 -9.18
C ALA A 69 6.12 -22.54 -8.21
N VAL A 70 6.54 -22.78 -6.96
CA VAL A 70 6.75 -21.71 -5.97
C VAL A 70 7.93 -20.84 -6.37
N PHE A 71 9.04 -21.44 -6.83
CA PHE A 71 10.20 -20.71 -7.32
C PHE A 71 9.85 -19.77 -8.49
N ARG A 72 9.09 -20.25 -9.48
CA ARG A 72 8.60 -19.41 -10.59
C ARG A 72 7.77 -18.22 -10.09
N ASN A 73 6.91 -18.45 -9.09
CA ASN A 73 6.12 -17.38 -8.49
C ASN A 73 7.00 -16.33 -7.78
N VAL A 74 8.08 -16.76 -7.13
CA VAL A 74 9.08 -15.87 -6.49
C VAL A 74 9.83 -15.05 -7.55
N VAL A 75 10.25 -15.67 -8.66
CA VAL A 75 10.90 -14.98 -9.78
C VAL A 75 9.98 -13.93 -10.39
N HIS A 76 8.73 -14.28 -10.71
CA HIS A 76 7.77 -13.31 -11.25
C HIS A 76 7.47 -12.16 -10.28
N ALA A 77 7.40 -12.44 -8.98
CA ALA A 77 7.24 -11.39 -7.98
C ALA A 77 8.44 -10.43 -7.94
N TYR A 78 9.66 -10.96 -8.12
CA TYR A 78 10.87 -10.15 -8.21
C TYR A 78 10.89 -9.27 -9.46
N GLU A 79 10.58 -9.81 -10.62
CA GLU A 79 10.49 -9.06 -11.88
C GLU A 79 9.48 -7.92 -11.78
N GLU A 80 8.30 -8.19 -11.22
CA GLU A 80 7.26 -7.18 -11.03
C GLU A 80 7.73 -6.05 -10.09
N LEU A 81 8.37 -6.38 -8.97
CA LEU A 81 8.84 -5.36 -8.03
C LEU A 81 10.06 -4.58 -8.54
N ILE A 82 10.95 -5.19 -9.33
CA ILE A 82 12.07 -4.48 -9.95
C ILE A 82 11.58 -3.53 -11.03
N SER A 83 10.67 -3.97 -11.91
CA SER A 83 10.05 -3.11 -12.92
C SER A 83 9.32 -1.93 -12.26
N TRP A 84 8.61 -2.18 -11.15
CA TRP A 84 8.03 -1.10 -10.36
C TRP A 84 9.11 -0.19 -9.74
N ALA A 85 10.22 -0.72 -9.22
CA ALA A 85 11.26 0.09 -8.60
C ALA A 85 12.00 1.00 -9.60
N GLU A 86 12.07 0.62 -10.87
CA GLU A 86 12.59 1.44 -11.97
C GLU A 86 11.68 2.63 -12.30
N SER A 87 10.36 2.43 -12.25
CA SER A 87 9.35 3.48 -12.44
C SER A 87 8.29 3.43 -11.33
N PRO A 88 8.61 3.95 -10.13
CA PRO A 88 7.78 3.75 -8.96
C PRO A 88 6.49 4.55 -9.07
N SER A 89 5.38 3.83 -9.18
CA SER A 89 4.03 4.39 -9.14
C SER A 89 3.43 4.27 -7.75
N PHE A 90 2.70 5.31 -7.34
CA PHE A 90 2.04 5.36 -6.04
C PHE A 90 0.55 5.66 -6.22
N ILE A 91 -0.29 4.99 -5.42
CA ILE A 91 -1.70 5.31 -5.28
C ILE A 91 -1.83 6.23 -4.08
N THR A 92 -2.26 7.45 -4.35
CA THR A 92 -2.69 8.38 -3.32
C THR A 92 -4.13 8.09 -2.94
N ARG A 93 -4.39 7.92 -1.64
CA ARG A 93 -5.73 7.98 -1.05
C ARG A 93 -5.78 9.22 -0.18
N ARG A 94 -6.64 10.16 -0.56
CA ARG A 94 -7.04 11.29 0.30
C ARG A 94 -8.30 10.89 1.05
N GLY A 95 -8.55 11.45 2.23
CA GLY A 95 -9.82 11.31 2.90
C GLY A 95 -9.84 11.83 4.33
N PHE A 96 -11.04 11.98 4.87
CA PHE A 96 -11.23 12.32 6.27
C PHE A 96 -11.42 11.05 7.10
N PRO A 97 -10.85 10.96 8.31
CA PRO A 97 -11.01 9.79 9.16
C PRO A 97 -12.46 9.57 9.59
N ASP A 98 -13.20 10.66 9.79
CA ASP A 98 -14.51 10.70 10.44
C ASP A 98 -15.67 11.01 9.49
N LYS A 99 -15.39 11.56 8.30
CA LYS A 99 -16.41 12.05 7.36
C LYS A 99 -16.34 11.41 5.98
N TRP A 100 -17.50 11.21 5.37
CA TRP A 100 -17.61 10.92 3.93
C TRP A 100 -17.06 12.09 3.14
N PHE A 101 -16.28 11.79 2.10
CA PHE A 101 -15.79 12.82 1.19
C PHE A 101 -16.08 12.43 -0.25
N TYR A 102 -16.43 13.41 -1.06
CA TYR A 102 -16.62 13.21 -2.49
C TYR A 102 -15.27 13.36 -3.20
N ASP A 103 -14.81 12.29 -3.86
CA ASP A 103 -13.62 12.31 -4.71
C ASP A 103 -14.05 12.68 -6.13
N GLY A 104 -13.93 13.96 -6.49
CA GLY A 104 -14.28 14.46 -7.82
C GLY A 104 -13.42 13.86 -8.95
N ASN A 105 -12.18 13.46 -8.66
CA ASN A 105 -11.30 12.86 -9.65
C ASN A 105 -11.69 11.40 -9.97
N ARG A 106 -12.30 10.71 -9.01
CA ARG A 106 -12.81 9.34 -9.16
C ARG A 106 -14.33 9.27 -9.32
N ASN A 107 -14.99 10.43 -9.39
CA ASN A 107 -16.44 10.60 -9.47
C ASN A 107 -17.22 9.69 -8.50
N ARG A 108 -16.76 9.62 -7.24
CA ARG A 108 -17.35 8.70 -6.24
C ARG A 108 -17.27 9.24 -4.82
N TRP A 109 -18.23 8.85 -3.99
CA TRP A 109 -18.14 9.03 -2.55
C TRP A 109 -17.16 8.03 -1.95
N VAL A 110 -16.32 8.50 -1.03
CA VAL A 110 -15.34 7.68 -0.33
C VAL A 110 -15.67 7.66 1.15
N GLN A 111 -15.76 6.44 1.68
CA GLN A 111 -16.09 6.18 3.07
C GLN A 111 -14.97 6.65 4.02
N PRO A 112 -15.32 7.20 5.20
CA PRO A 112 -14.36 7.51 6.24
C PRO A 112 -13.50 6.30 6.62
N THR A 113 -12.22 6.56 6.91
CA THR A 113 -11.28 5.49 7.28
C THR A 113 -11.09 5.55 8.79
N PRO A 114 -11.45 4.51 9.56
CA PRO A 114 -11.30 4.54 11.00
C PRO A 114 -9.83 4.78 11.36
N GLU A 115 -9.58 5.68 12.31
CA GLU A 115 -8.22 5.97 12.78
C GLU A 115 -7.58 4.69 13.34
N PRO A 116 -6.32 4.39 12.99
CA PRO A 116 -5.61 3.30 13.62
C PRO A 116 -5.44 3.64 15.11
N LYS A 117 -5.97 2.79 16.00
CA LYS A 117 -5.71 2.90 17.44
C LYS A 117 -4.21 2.71 17.66
N GLY A 118 -3.55 3.76 18.15
CA GLY A 118 -2.15 3.75 18.56
C GLY A 118 -1.88 2.89 19.78
#